data_AF-A0A7X3XN19-F1
#
_entry.id   AF-A0A7X3XN19-F1
#
_cell.length_a   1.000
_cell.length_b   1.000
_cell.length_c   1.000
_cell.angle_alpha   90.00
_cell.angle_beta   90.00
_cell.angle_gamma   90.00
#
_symmetry.space_group_name_H-M   'P 1'
#
loop_
_entity.id
_entity.type
_entity.pdbx_description
1 polymer ?
#
loop_
_entity_poly.entity_id
_entity_poly.type
_entity_poly.pdbx_seq_one_letter_code
_entity_poly.pdbx_strand_id
1 'polypeptide(L)'
;MNTMKILLVEDVEEQQQAFINAVDTFNKKYNLTVETDIVTDPLSALEKIDNSYSGAILDMKSNNDHEGGNTIVRRLHDLSISVPIIFVTGHLDMVKEDPLIIRKRSRDTDTYESDLLFLQGWLKTESSPAEIAQTYTALIRESEGWWIGWILEVPGVTCQERTKNELLDTLQITLREILEDETLEVSRRTESEAEAVKTSDILEFGVPGASDQTESGFEEVRIDV
;
A
#
# COMPACT_ATOMS: atom_id res chain seq x y z
N MET A 1 18.63 3.25 14.01
CA MET A 1 18.28 1.85 14.34
C MET A 1 17.12 1.48 13.43
N ASN A 2 17.17 0.35 12.74
CA ASN A 2 16.10 -0.02 11.81
C ASN A 2 14.96 -0.64 12.63
N THR A 3 13.95 0.17 12.93
CA THR A 3 12.75 -0.26 13.66
C THR A 3 11.72 -0.76 12.65
N MET A 4 11.11 -1.92 12.90
CA MET A 4 10.02 -2.46 12.09
C MET A 4 8.79 -2.60 12.97
N LYS A 5 7.63 -2.14 12.50
CA LYS A 5 6.37 -2.29 13.23
C LYS A 5 5.51 -3.33 12.52
N ILE A 6 5.12 -4.38 13.24
CA ILE A 6 4.42 -5.53 12.67
C ILE A 6 3.10 -5.76 13.39
N LEU A 7 2.03 -5.92 12.61
CA LEU A 7 0.72 -6.33 13.13
C LEU A 7 0.57 -7.84 12.99
N LEU A 8 0.24 -8.55 14.07
CA LEU A 8 -0.19 -9.94 14.03
C LEU A 8 -1.70 -10.01 14.29
N VAL A 9 -2.42 -10.70 13.41
CA VAL A 9 -3.80 -11.12 13.64
C VAL A 9 -3.80 -12.60 13.94
N GLU A 10 -4.08 -12.97 15.19
CA GLU A 10 -4.04 -14.36 15.67
C GLU A 10 -4.98 -14.54 16.86
N ASP A 11 -5.90 -15.52 16.79
CA ASP A 11 -6.92 -15.76 17.82
C ASP A 11 -6.44 -16.69 18.96
N VAL A 12 -5.30 -17.35 18.79
CA VAL A 12 -4.78 -18.35 19.74
C VAL A 12 -3.60 -17.81 20.54
N GLU A 13 -3.78 -17.69 21.85
CA GLU A 13 -2.73 -17.21 22.78
C GLU A 13 -1.41 -17.98 22.68
N GLU A 14 -1.44 -19.30 22.49
CA GLU A 14 -0.22 -20.10 22.32
C GLU A 14 0.57 -19.71 21.06
N GLN A 15 -0.12 -19.43 19.96
CA GLN A 15 0.49 -18.98 18.71
C GLN A 15 0.99 -17.53 18.84
N GLN A 16 0.23 -16.65 19.52
CA GLN A 16 0.69 -15.30 19.84
C GLN A 16 2.00 -15.32 20.65
N GLN A 17 2.09 -16.20 21.66
CA GLN A 17 3.30 -16.33 22.45
C GLN A 17 4.47 -16.92 21.64
N ALA A 18 4.19 -17.86 20.74
CA ALA A 18 5.20 -18.38 19.82
C ALA A 18 5.75 -17.27 18.89
N PHE A 19 4.88 -16.37 18.41
CA PHE A 19 5.28 -15.20 17.65
C PHE A 19 6.15 -14.23 18.46
N ILE A 20 5.74 -13.87 19.68
CA ILE A 20 6.51 -12.99 20.57
C ILE A 20 7.91 -13.57 20.82
N ASN A 21 8.02 -14.87 21.10
CA ASN A 21 9.30 -15.53 21.31
C ASN A 21 10.18 -15.50 20.05
N ALA A 22 9.57 -15.64 18.86
CA ALA A 22 10.27 -15.51 17.59
C ALA A 22 10.80 -14.08 17.37
N VAL A 23 10.00 -13.06 17.69
CA VAL A 23 10.38 -11.64 17.62
C VAL A 23 11.55 -11.34 18.54
N ASP A 24 11.51 -11.80 19.78
CA ASP A 24 12.61 -11.62 20.74
C ASP A 24 13.91 -12.27 20.25
N THR A 25 13.81 -13.46 19.68
CA THR A 25 14.94 -14.18 19.11
C THR A 25 15.51 -13.45 17.89
N PHE A 26 14.62 -12.97 17.02
CA PHE A 26 14.96 -12.21 15.82
C PHE A 26 15.65 -10.88 16.17
N ASN A 27 15.12 -10.11 17.11
CA ASN A 27 15.69 -8.85 17.58
C ASN A 27 17.13 -9.04 18.09
N LYS A 28 17.36 -10.07 18.90
CA LYS A 28 18.70 -10.43 19.41
C LYS A 28 19.66 -10.85 18.30
N LYS A 29 19.19 -11.65 17.35
CA LYS A 29 19.99 -12.25 16.29
C LYS A 29 20.41 -11.24 15.22
N TYR A 30 19.52 -10.32 14.86
CA TYR A 30 19.73 -9.37 13.77
C TYR A 30 20.01 -7.94 14.25
N ASN A 31 20.06 -7.70 15.57
CA ASN A 31 20.26 -6.39 16.18
C ASN A 31 19.27 -5.33 15.65
N LEU A 32 18.00 -5.73 15.58
CA LEU A 32 16.86 -4.95 15.09
C LEU A 32 15.87 -4.71 16.23
N THR A 33 14.97 -3.74 16.01
CA THR A 33 13.86 -3.47 16.93
C THR A 33 12.56 -3.72 16.18
N VAL A 34 11.96 -4.88 16.44
CA VAL A 34 10.62 -5.19 15.93
C VAL A 34 9.62 -4.85 17.03
N GLU A 35 8.80 -3.83 16.78
CA GLU A 35 7.61 -3.49 17.57
C GLU A 35 6.43 -4.30 17.04
N THR A 36 5.64 -4.87 17.95
CA THR A 36 4.53 -5.73 17.55
C THR A 36 3.24 -5.32 18.22
N ASP A 37 2.19 -5.29 17.41
CA ASP A 37 0.82 -5.18 17.87
C ASP A 37 0.10 -6.48 17.52
N ILE A 38 -0.61 -7.04 18.50
CA ILE A 38 -1.35 -8.30 18.34
C ILE A 38 -2.83 -8.01 18.51
N VAL A 39 -3.63 -8.49 17.57
CA VAL A 39 -5.09 -8.44 17.61
C VAL A 39 -5.66 -9.82 17.35
N THR A 40 -6.86 -10.09 17.86
CA THR A 40 -7.49 -11.41 17.78
C THR A 40 -8.40 -11.58 16.58
N ASP A 41 -8.76 -10.49 15.91
CA ASP A 41 -9.74 -10.48 14.84
C ASP A 41 -9.40 -9.45 13.73
N PRO A 42 -9.87 -9.66 12.49
CA PRO A 42 -9.60 -8.78 11.36
C PRO A 42 -10.16 -7.37 11.47
N LEU A 43 -11.27 -7.17 12.19
CA LEU A 43 -11.90 -5.86 12.30
C LEU A 43 -11.04 -4.96 13.18
N SER A 44 -10.60 -5.48 14.33
CA SER A 44 -9.61 -4.82 15.20
C SER A 44 -8.30 -4.54 14.45
N ALA A 45 -7.92 -5.41 13.51
CA ALA A 45 -6.76 -5.18 12.65
C ALA A 45 -6.95 -3.95 11.75
N LEU A 46 -8.11 -3.82 11.10
CA LEU A 46 -8.43 -2.67 10.23
C LEU A 46 -8.53 -1.34 10.97
N GLU A 47 -9.01 -1.36 12.22
CA GLU A 47 -9.08 -0.15 13.05
C GLU A 47 -7.69 0.33 13.48
N LYS A 48 -6.72 -0.58 13.55
CA LYS A 48 -5.40 -0.33 14.12
C LYS A 48 -4.28 -0.20 13.09
N ILE A 49 -4.45 -0.83 11.92
CA ILE A 49 -3.46 -0.80 10.84
C ILE A 49 -3.49 0.54 10.11
N ASP A 50 -2.31 1.04 9.82
CA ASP A 50 -2.06 2.23 9.02
C ASP A 50 -0.74 2.04 8.25
N ASN A 51 -0.35 3.02 7.44
CA ASN A 51 0.91 2.96 6.69
C ASN A 51 2.17 3.14 7.56
N SER A 52 2.06 3.26 8.89
CA SER A 52 3.22 3.20 9.81
C SER A 52 3.72 1.77 10.04
N TYR A 53 2.90 0.76 9.72
CA TYR A 53 3.30 -0.64 9.83
C TYR A 53 4.20 -1.05 8.68
N SER A 54 5.29 -1.74 9.01
CA SER A 54 6.21 -2.33 8.05
C SER A 54 5.69 -3.64 7.47
N GLY A 55 4.70 -4.25 8.11
CA GLY A 55 4.02 -5.44 7.58
C GLY A 55 2.96 -5.97 8.53
N ALA A 56 2.11 -6.86 8.00
CA ALA A 56 1.09 -7.57 8.76
C ALA A 56 1.18 -9.08 8.52
N ILE A 57 0.93 -9.86 9.56
CA ILE A 57 0.81 -11.31 9.50
C ILE A 57 -0.61 -11.68 9.88
N LEU A 58 -1.33 -12.34 8.98
CA LEU A 58 -2.70 -12.77 9.18
C LEU A 58 -2.73 -14.29 9.39
N ASP A 59 -2.79 -14.73 10.65
CA ASP A 59 -2.94 -16.13 11.01
C ASP A 59 -4.35 -16.36 11.58
N MET A 60 -5.29 -16.69 10.69
CA MET A 60 -6.68 -16.89 11.08
C MET A 60 -7.08 -18.34 10.98
N LYS A 61 -7.70 -18.88 12.04
CA LYS A 61 -8.31 -20.21 11.98
C LYS A 61 -9.54 -20.21 11.08
N SER A 62 -9.54 -21.12 10.09
CA SER A 62 -10.57 -21.31 9.05
C SER A 62 -11.98 -21.66 9.54
N ASN A 63 -12.26 -21.58 10.86
CA ASN A 63 -13.47 -22.14 11.43
C ASN A 63 -14.69 -21.21 11.36
N ASN A 64 -14.60 -19.97 10.86
CA ASN A 64 -15.81 -19.14 10.68
C ASN A 64 -15.82 -18.12 9.53
N ASP A 65 -14.69 -17.74 8.92
CA ASP A 65 -14.71 -16.64 7.94
C ASP A 65 -13.99 -16.99 6.63
N HIS A 66 -14.69 -17.75 5.77
CA HIS A 66 -14.28 -17.99 4.39
C HIS A 66 -14.09 -16.68 3.57
N GLU A 67 -14.63 -15.55 4.04
CA GLU A 67 -14.49 -14.23 3.43
C GLU A 67 -13.62 -13.24 4.22
N GLY A 68 -13.33 -13.46 5.51
CA GLY A 68 -12.65 -12.46 6.36
C GLY A 68 -11.26 -12.07 5.85
N GLY A 69 -10.51 -13.07 5.38
CA GLY A 69 -9.16 -12.90 4.81
C GLY A 69 -9.10 -12.14 3.49
N ASN A 70 -10.08 -12.33 2.62
CA ASN A 70 -10.17 -11.56 1.37
C ASN A 70 -10.81 -10.17 1.63
N THR A 71 -11.64 -10.07 2.68
CA THR A 71 -12.30 -8.82 3.07
C THR A 71 -11.30 -7.82 3.62
N ILE A 72 -10.35 -8.25 4.47
CA ILE A 72 -9.35 -7.33 5.03
C ILE A 72 -8.52 -6.68 3.93
N VAL A 73 -8.07 -7.45 2.94
CA VAL A 73 -7.26 -6.94 1.83
C VAL A 73 -8.04 -5.93 0.99
N ARG A 74 -9.30 -6.22 0.66
CA ARG A 74 -10.17 -5.25 -0.03
C ARG A 74 -10.37 -3.97 0.78
N ARG A 75 -10.54 -4.08 2.10
CA ARG A 75 -10.71 -2.93 2.99
C ARG A 75 -9.44 -2.09 3.11
N LEU A 76 -8.27 -2.71 3.04
CA LEU A 76 -6.99 -1.99 3.00
C LEU A 76 -6.87 -1.15 1.73
N HIS A 77 -7.28 -1.68 0.58
CA HIS A 77 -7.39 -0.89 -0.66
C HIS A 77 -8.35 0.30 -0.52
N ASP A 78 -9.54 0.08 0.07
CA ASP A 78 -10.52 1.15 0.30
C ASP A 78 -9.97 2.27 1.21
N LEU A 79 -9.00 1.95 2.08
CA LEU A 79 -8.36 2.88 3.02
C LEU A 79 -7.01 3.43 2.53
N SER A 80 -6.59 3.08 1.30
CA SER A 80 -5.28 3.44 0.75
C SER A 80 -4.10 3.00 1.64
N ILE A 81 -4.22 1.79 2.22
CA ILE A 81 -3.19 1.18 3.07
C ILE A 81 -2.38 0.17 2.24
N SER A 82 -1.08 0.41 2.11
CA SER A 82 -0.17 -0.38 1.27
C SER A 82 0.75 -1.30 2.07
N VAL A 83 0.31 -1.70 3.27
CA VAL A 83 1.11 -2.53 4.17
C VAL A 83 1.22 -3.95 3.59
N PRO A 84 2.43 -4.51 3.44
CA PRO A 84 2.62 -5.87 2.94
C PRO A 84 2.11 -6.91 3.94
N ILE A 85 1.50 -7.97 3.42
CA ILE A 85 0.76 -8.97 4.18
C ILE A 85 1.33 -10.36 3.95
N ILE A 86 1.58 -11.07 5.04
CA ILE A 86 1.87 -12.51 5.05
C ILE A 86 0.62 -13.24 5.53
N PHE A 87 0.09 -14.12 4.67
CA PHE A 87 -1.08 -14.92 4.99
C PHE A 87 -0.67 -16.29 5.51
N VAL A 88 -1.13 -16.64 6.71
CA VAL A 88 -0.92 -17.95 7.32
C VAL A 88 -2.28 -18.65 7.45
N THR A 89 -2.48 -19.72 6.67
CA THR A 89 -3.77 -20.42 6.63
C THR A 89 -3.59 -21.89 6.25
N GLY A 90 -4.45 -22.76 6.81
CA GLY A 90 -4.55 -24.16 6.40
C GLY A 90 -5.20 -24.37 5.02
N HIS A 91 -5.84 -23.34 4.46
CA HIS A 91 -6.56 -23.38 3.18
C HIS A 91 -6.00 -22.32 2.22
N LEU A 92 -4.84 -22.61 1.64
CA LEU A 92 -4.14 -21.67 0.74
C LEU A 92 -4.88 -21.41 -0.56
N ASP A 93 -5.72 -22.35 -0.98
CA ASP A 93 -6.55 -22.31 -2.18
C ASP A 93 -7.69 -21.27 -2.10
N MET A 94 -8.03 -20.81 -0.90
CA MET A 94 -9.11 -19.84 -0.67
C MET A 94 -8.64 -18.38 -0.65
N VAL A 95 -7.33 -18.13 -0.61
CA VAL A 95 -6.75 -16.78 -0.57
C VAL A 95 -6.57 -16.28 -2.00
N LYS A 96 -7.28 -15.20 -2.34
CA LYS A 96 -7.16 -14.56 -3.66
C LYS A 96 -5.77 -13.94 -3.81
N GLU A 97 -5.26 -13.89 -5.02
CA GLU A 97 -4.05 -13.12 -5.32
C GLU A 97 -4.35 -11.63 -5.17
N ASP A 98 -3.48 -10.92 -4.48
CA ASP A 98 -3.54 -9.48 -4.30
C ASP A 98 -2.12 -8.92 -4.14
N PRO A 99 -1.79 -7.74 -4.71
CA PRO A 99 -0.46 -7.13 -4.58
C PRO A 99 -0.01 -6.91 -3.14
N LEU A 100 -0.93 -6.70 -2.19
CA LEU A 100 -0.59 -6.57 -0.77
C LEU A 100 -0.15 -7.90 -0.16
N ILE A 101 -0.51 -9.04 -0.74
CA ILE A 101 -0.16 -10.36 -0.22
C ILE A 101 1.18 -10.79 -0.79
N ILE A 102 2.25 -10.51 -0.05
CA ILE A 102 3.63 -10.80 -0.46
C ILE A 102 4.02 -12.26 -0.22
N ARG A 103 3.29 -12.97 0.65
CA ARG A 103 3.55 -14.38 0.97
C ARG A 103 2.30 -15.08 1.49
N LYS A 104 2.12 -16.35 1.10
CA LYS A 104 1.08 -17.26 1.62
C LYS A 104 1.74 -18.55 2.09
N ARG A 105 1.41 -19.04 3.29
CA ARG A 105 1.95 -20.31 3.80
C ARG A 105 0.97 -21.08 4.69
N SER A 106 1.20 -22.39 4.80
CA SER A 106 0.50 -23.22 5.78
C SER A 106 1.15 -23.08 7.16
N ARG A 107 0.38 -23.39 8.21
CA ARG A 107 0.85 -23.38 9.61
C ARG A 107 1.99 -24.35 9.84
N ASP A 108 1.95 -25.50 9.19
CA ASP A 108 2.89 -26.60 9.43
C ASP A 108 4.19 -26.48 8.64
N THR A 109 4.25 -25.54 7.68
CA THR A 109 5.35 -25.47 6.71
C THR A 109 6.50 -24.56 7.12
N ASP A 110 6.26 -23.58 7.98
CA ASP A 110 7.27 -22.59 8.36
C ASP A 110 6.99 -21.94 9.71
N THR A 111 7.96 -21.16 10.20
CA THR A 111 7.90 -20.47 11.50
C THR A 111 7.73 -18.96 11.34
N TYR A 112 7.25 -18.30 12.40
CA TYR A 112 7.20 -16.84 12.44
C TYR A 112 8.58 -16.18 12.29
N GLU A 113 9.68 -16.81 12.73
CA GLU A 113 11.03 -16.27 12.50
C GLU A 113 11.34 -16.16 11.00
N SER A 114 10.94 -17.16 10.22
CA SER A 114 11.10 -17.16 8.77
C SER A 114 10.21 -16.11 8.10
N ASP A 115 9.02 -15.86 8.63
CA ASP A 115 8.15 -14.79 8.15
C ASP A 115 8.76 -13.41 8.39
N LEU A 116 9.32 -13.18 9.58
CA LEU A 116 10.05 -11.95 9.90
C LEU A 116 11.27 -11.76 9.02
N LEU A 117 12.02 -12.84 8.75
CA LEU A 117 13.18 -12.81 7.85
C LEU A 117 12.77 -12.51 6.42
N PHE A 118 11.68 -13.12 5.93
CA PHE A 118 11.13 -12.85 4.61
C PHE A 118 10.68 -11.40 4.49
N LEU A 119 9.90 -10.90 5.44
CA LEU A 119 9.43 -9.52 5.47
C LEU A 119 10.60 -8.54 5.48
N GLN A 120 11.61 -8.79 6.32
CA GLN A 120 12.81 -7.96 6.35
C GLN A 120 13.57 -7.98 5.03
N GLY A 121 13.66 -9.15 4.38
CA GLY A 121 14.25 -9.29 3.05
C GLY A 121 13.46 -8.48 2.02
N TRP A 122 12.14 -8.69 1.97
CA TRP A 122 11.21 -7.99 1.08
C TRP A 122 11.33 -6.47 1.25
N LEU A 123 11.26 -5.97 2.49
CA LEU A 123 11.41 -4.56 2.80
C LEU A 123 12.76 -4.00 2.34
N LYS A 124 13.85 -4.77 2.42
CA LYS A 124 15.17 -4.34 1.91
C LYS A 124 15.26 -4.38 0.40
N THR A 125 14.56 -5.31 -0.24
CA THR A 125 14.47 -5.43 -1.69
C THR A 125 13.61 -4.32 -2.29
N GLU A 126 12.57 -3.88 -1.57
CA GLU A 126 11.68 -2.75 -1.89
C GLU A 126 12.28 -1.40 -1.46
N SER A 127 13.16 -1.39 -0.45
CA SER A 127 14.00 -0.24 -0.10
C SER A 127 15.23 -0.09 -1.01
N SER A 128 15.49 -1.09 -1.86
CA SER A 128 16.35 -0.97 -3.04
C SER A 128 15.41 -0.66 -4.21
N PRO A 129 15.68 0.34 -5.07
CA PRO A 129 14.73 0.78 -6.08
C PRO A 129 14.58 -0.26 -7.19
N ALA A 130 13.75 -1.27 -6.95
CA ALA A 130 13.32 -2.27 -7.90
C ALA A 130 11.78 -2.29 -7.90
N GLU A 131 11.21 -1.34 -8.66
CA GLU A 131 9.93 -1.45 -9.35
C GLU A 131 8.72 -1.94 -8.52
N ILE A 132 8.18 -1.08 -7.64
CA ILE A 132 6.72 -1.06 -7.48
C ILE A 132 6.18 -0.34 -8.71
N ALA A 133 5.94 -1.08 -9.80
CA ALA A 133 5.22 -0.55 -10.94
C ALA A 133 3.80 -0.20 -10.48
N GLN A 134 3.58 1.06 -10.10
CA GLN A 134 2.25 1.55 -9.81
C GLN A 134 1.61 1.91 -11.15
N THR A 135 0.52 1.25 -11.50
CA THR A 135 -0.21 1.51 -12.74
C THR A 135 -1.28 2.57 -12.51
N TYR A 136 -1.22 3.66 -13.27
CA TYR A 136 -2.14 4.78 -13.24
C TYR A 136 -2.94 4.88 -14.53
N THR A 137 -4.11 5.51 -14.47
CA THR A 137 -5.00 5.68 -15.61
C THR A 137 -4.88 7.10 -16.14
N ALA A 138 -4.38 7.21 -17.38
CA ALA A 138 -4.36 8.45 -18.11
C ALA A 138 -5.54 8.54 -19.08
N LEU A 139 -6.28 9.65 -19.06
CA LEU A 139 -7.13 10.05 -20.19
C LEU A 139 -6.29 10.89 -21.13
N ILE A 140 -6.22 10.52 -22.40
CA ILE A 140 -5.51 11.28 -23.43
C ILE A 140 -6.43 11.63 -24.59
N ARG A 141 -6.15 12.73 -25.28
CA ARG A 141 -6.89 13.13 -26.47
C ARG A 141 -6.00 13.90 -27.42
N GLU A 142 -6.21 13.70 -28.73
CA GLU A 142 -5.65 14.57 -29.75
C GLU A 142 -6.58 15.78 -30.00
N SER A 143 -5.99 16.97 -30.07
CA SER A 143 -6.66 18.22 -30.42
C SER A 143 -5.73 19.11 -31.22
N GLU A 144 -6.10 19.44 -32.45
CA GLU A 144 -5.38 20.38 -33.33
C GLU A 144 -3.88 20.05 -33.52
N GLY A 145 -3.54 18.77 -33.65
CA GLY A 145 -2.15 18.31 -33.82
C GLY A 145 -1.32 18.34 -32.53
N TRP A 146 -1.99 18.34 -31.38
CA TRP A 146 -1.41 18.17 -30.05
C TRP A 146 -2.09 17.02 -29.33
N TRP A 147 -1.32 16.29 -28.54
CA TRP A 147 -1.81 15.29 -27.60
C TRP A 147 -1.85 15.91 -26.21
N ILE A 148 -2.99 15.80 -25.52
CA ILE A 148 -3.19 16.31 -24.17
C ILE A 148 -3.60 15.14 -23.29
N GLY A 149 -3.06 15.04 -22.08
CA GLY A 149 -3.39 13.96 -21.15
C GLY A 149 -3.44 14.37 -19.69
N TRP A 150 -4.23 13.62 -18.93
CA TRP A 150 -4.50 13.80 -17.51
C TRP A 150 -4.38 12.45 -16.78
N ILE A 151 -3.77 12.41 -15.61
CA ILE A 151 -3.85 11.26 -14.70
C ILE A 151 -5.12 11.38 -13.86
N LEU A 152 -5.95 10.34 -13.83
CA LEU A 152 -7.23 10.37 -13.12
C LEU A 152 -7.06 10.31 -11.60
N GLU A 153 -6.08 9.54 -11.14
CA GLU A 153 -5.84 9.28 -9.73
C GLU A 153 -5.08 10.43 -9.04
N VAL A 154 -4.35 11.25 -9.79
CA VAL A 154 -3.53 12.36 -9.26
C VAL A 154 -4.00 13.70 -9.86
N PRO A 155 -4.86 14.44 -9.15
CA PRO A 155 -5.35 15.73 -9.62
C PRO A 155 -4.19 16.71 -9.86
N GLY A 156 -4.12 17.29 -11.06
CA GLY A 156 -3.10 18.28 -11.42
C GLY A 156 -1.99 17.75 -12.34
N VAL A 157 -1.83 16.43 -12.47
CA VAL A 157 -0.89 15.85 -13.45
C VAL A 157 -1.47 15.98 -14.84
N THR A 158 -0.98 16.97 -15.58
CA THR A 158 -1.47 17.32 -16.90
C THR A 158 -0.32 17.65 -17.82
N CYS A 159 -0.26 16.99 -18.97
CA CYS A 159 0.80 17.20 -19.96
C CYS A 159 0.21 17.43 -21.35
N GLN A 160 0.96 18.11 -22.21
CA GLN A 160 0.63 18.28 -23.62
C GLN A 160 1.89 18.13 -24.46
N GLU A 161 1.82 17.34 -25.52
CA GLU A 161 2.96 17.06 -26.39
C GLU A 161 2.54 16.97 -27.86
N ARG A 162 3.53 16.97 -28.76
CA ARG A 162 3.27 16.91 -30.21
C ARG A 162 2.91 15.52 -30.69
N THR A 163 3.35 14.50 -29.97
CA THR A 163 3.05 13.10 -30.29
C THR A 163 2.50 12.37 -29.06
N LYS A 164 1.73 11.32 -29.31
CA LYS A 164 1.19 10.46 -28.24
C LYS A 164 2.29 9.85 -27.38
N ASN A 165 3.39 9.39 -27.99
CA ASN A 165 4.46 8.74 -27.25
C ASN A 165 5.18 9.74 -26.32
N GLU A 166 5.49 10.94 -26.82
CA GLU A 166 6.06 12.01 -25.99
C GLU A 166 5.11 12.35 -24.84
N LEU A 167 3.79 12.42 -25.09
CA LEU A 167 2.81 12.68 -24.04
C LEU A 167 2.87 11.62 -22.92
N LEU A 168 2.92 10.34 -23.29
CA LEU A 168 2.97 9.24 -22.32
C LEU A 168 4.28 9.27 -21.51
N ASP A 169 5.41 9.51 -22.18
CA ASP A 169 6.71 9.64 -21.51
C ASP A 169 6.71 10.82 -20.52
N THR A 170 6.22 11.99 -20.95
CA THR A 170 6.14 13.18 -20.09
C THR A 170 5.19 12.94 -18.91
N LEU A 171 4.00 12.33 -19.13
CA LEU A 171 3.07 11.99 -18.05
C LEU A 171 3.71 11.04 -17.03
N GLN A 172 4.42 10.01 -17.48
CA GLN A 172 5.12 9.07 -16.61
C GLN A 172 6.19 9.78 -15.77
N ILE A 173 7.01 10.64 -16.38
CA ILE A 173 8.07 11.39 -15.70
C ILE A 173 7.46 12.35 -14.67
N THR A 174 6.48 13.17 -15.06
CA THR A 174 5.84 14.13 -14.15
C THR A 174 5.14 13.44 -13.00
N LEU A 175 4.48 12.31 -13.26
CA LEU A 175 3.84 11.51 -12.22
C LEU A 175 4.88 10.96 -11.23
N ARG A 176 6.00 10.43 -11.73
CA ARG A 176 7.10 9.97 -10.87
C ARG A 176 7.66 11.10 -10.00
N GLU A 177 7.92 12.28 -10.58
CA GLU A 177 8.43 13.44 -9.84
C GLU A 177 7.49 13.86 -8.71
N ILE A 178 6.17 13.86 -8.95
CA ILE A 178 5.17 14.22 -7.94
C ILE A 178 5.11 13.18 -6.82
N LEU A 179 5.12 11.89 -7.15
CA LEU A 179 5.14 10.81 -6.17
C LEU A 179 6.44 10.82 -5.33
N GLU A 180 7.56 11.16 -5.95
CA GLU A 180 8.84 11.32 -5.26
C GLU A 180 8.83 12.53 -4.30
N ASP A 181 8.21 13.66 -4.66
CA ASP A 181 8.15 14.86 -3.82
C ASP A 181 7.14 14.73 -2.66
N GLU A 182 5.99 14.08 -2.85
CA GLU A 182 5.07 13.74 -1.76
C GLU A 182 5.74 12.85 -0.70
N THR A 183 6.64 11.97 -1.13
CA THR A 183 7.47 11.14 -0.22
C THR A 183 8.51 11.99 0.54
N LEU A 184 8.99 13.10 -0.05
CA LEU A 184 9.95 14.03 0.57
C LEU A 184 9.30 15.04 1.53
N GLU A 185 8.03 15.41 1.36
CA GLU A 185 7.32 16.29 2.31
C GLU A 185 7.04 15.60 3.66
N VAL A 186 6.75 14.29 3.66
CA VAL A 186 6.57 13.52 4.90
C VAL A 186 7.87 13.48 5.71
N SER A 187 9.02 13.41 5.03
CA SER A 187 10.32 13.34 5.69
C SER A 187 10.86 14.70 6.17
N ARG A 188 10.32 15.84 5.71
CA ARG A 188 10.70 17.18 6.19
C ARG A 188 9.82 17.72 7.32
N ARG A 189 8.63 17.16 7.56
CA ARG A 189 7.75 17.58 8.66
C ARG A 189 8.15 17.06 10.05
N THR A 190 9.04 16.07 10.15
CA THR A 190 9.47 15.55 11.46
C THR A 190 10.51 16.42 12.17
N GLU A 191 11.08 17.46 11.54
CA GLU A 191 12.13 18.29 12.17
C GLU A 191 11.85 19.79 12.26
N SER A 192 10.78 20.36 11.64
CA SER A 192 10.61 21.84 11.65
C SER A 192 9.25 22.44 12.02
N GLU A 193 8.22 21.68 12.41
CA GLU A 193 6.91 22.26 12.77
C GLU A 193 6.48 21.95 14.22
N ALA A 194 7.42 22.13 15.15
CA ALA A 194 7.10 22.47 16.54
C ALA A 194 7.00 24.00 16.73
N GLU A 195 6.35 24.74 15.83
CA GLU A 195 5.78 26.07 16.16
C GLU A 195 4.85 26.61 15.04
N ALA A 196 3.56 26.62 15.36
CA ALA A 196 2.53 27.59 14.93
C ALA A 196 2.25 27.82 13.43
N VAL A 197 1.04 27.46 12.95
CA VAL A 197 0.15 28.38 12.19
C VAL A 197 -1.32 28.03 12.42
N LYS A 198 -2.14 29.09 12.49
CA LYS A 198 -3.54 29.18 12.84
C LYS A 198 -4.49 28.73 11.73
N THR A 199 -5.64 28.23 12.18
CA THR A 199 -6.93 28.05 11.50
C THR A 199 -7.33 29.23 10.59
N SER A 200 -7.49 28.94 9.30
CA SER A 200 -8.44 29.48 8.29
C SER A 200 -7.74 29.34 6.94
N ASP A 201 -8.12 28.44 6.05
CA ASP A 201 -9.24 28.71 5.14
C ASP A 201 -9.81 27.39 4.57
N ILE A 202 -11.09 27.17 4.83
CA ILE A 202 -11.96 26.24 4.09
C ILE A 202 -13.02 27.12 3.44
N LEU A 203 -13.15 27.05 2.11
CA LEU A 203 -14.39 27.00 1.33
C LEU A 203 -14.18 27.54 -0.10
N GLU A 204 -14.59 26.73 -1.09
CA GLU A 204 -15.17 27.04 -2.41
C GLU A 204 -14.71 25.97 -3.44
N PHE A 205 -15.50 25.12 -4.09
CA PHE A 205 -16.91 25.12 -4.49
C PHE A 205 -17.45 23.67 -4.61
N GLY A 206 -18.78 23.51 -4.53
CA GLY A 206 -19.50 22.24 -4.66
C GLY A 206 -19.96 21.86 -6.08
N VAL A 207 -20.01 20.53 -6.33
CA VAL A 207 -21.05 19.63 -6.91
C VAL A 207 -22.20 20.18 -7.79
N PRO A 208 -22.96 19.34 -8.55
CA PRO A 208 -22.64 18.22 -9.46
C PRO A 208 -23.49 18.23 -10.78
N GLY A 209 -23.18 17.37 -11.76
CA GLY A 209 -24.20 16.74 -12.63
C GLY A 209 -24.09 16.90 -14.16
N ALA A 210 -24.60 15.85 -14.84
CA ALA A 210 -24.81 15.65 -16.29
C ALA A 210 -23.53 15.28 -17.09
N SER A 211 -23.51 14.31 -18.00
CA SER A 211 -24.53 13.46 -18.60
C SER A 211 -23.83 12.35 -19.38
N ASP A 212 -24.49 11.20 -19.49
CA ASP A 212 -24.17 10.07 -20.35
C ASP A 212 -24.15 10.49 -21.84
N GLN A 213 -22.96 10.70 -22.41
CA GLN A 213 -22.68 10.77 -23.86
C GLN A 213 -21.22 10.38 -24.13
N THR A 214 -20.97 9.10 -24.45
CA THR A 214 -19.67 8.65 -24.98
C THR A 214 -19.57 8.99 -26.47
N GLU A 215 -19.32 10.26 -26.76
CA GLU A 215 -18.72 10.75 -28.02
C GLU A 215 -17.50 11.64 -27.72
N SER A 216 -16.82 11.42 -26.61
CA SER A 216 -15.63 12.19 -26.26
C SER A 216 -14.42 11.46 -26.85
N GLY A 217 -13.68 12.12 -27.74
CA GLY A 217 -12.47 11.58 -28.39
C GLY A 217 -11.28 11.41 -27.44
N PHE A 218 -11.53 10.88 -26.24
CA PHE A 218 -10.55 10.53 -25.24
C PHE A 218 -10.27 9.04 -25.29
N GLU A 219 -9.01 8.69 -25.14
CA GLU A 219 -8.50 7.34 -25.02
C GLU A 219 -8.00 7.13 -23.59
N GLU A 220 -8.39 6.03 -22.97
CA GLU A 220 -7.85 5.58 -21.69
C GLU A 220 -6.57 4.77 -21.92
N VAL A 221 -5.48 5.15 -21.25
CA VAL A 221 -4.18 4.49 -21.34
C VAL A 221 -3.66 4.21 -19.94
N ARG A 222 -3.03 3.05 -19.75
CA ARG A 222 -2.35 2.69 -18.51
C ARG A 222 -0.91 3.18 -18.54
N ILE A 223 -0.47 3.84 -17.49
CA ILE A 223 0.89 4.34 -17.31
C ILE A 223 1.47 3.68 -16.07
N ASP A 224 2.51 2.90 -16.26
CA ASP A 224 3.26 2.27 -15.16
C ASP A 224 4.38 3.23 -14.74
N VAL A 225 4.56 3.53 -13.45
CA VAL A 225 5.66 4.38 -12.95
C VAL A 225 6.63 3.64 -12.06
#